data_AF-A0A9E8TQY0-F1
#
_entry.id   AF-A0A9E8TQY0-F1
#
_cell.length_a   1.000
_cell.length_b   1.000
_cell.length_c   1.000
_cell.angle_alpha   90.00
_cell.angle_beta   90.00
_cell.angle_gamma   90.00
#
_symmetry.space_group_name_H-M   'P 1'
#
loop_
_entity.id
_entity.type
_entity.pdbx_description
1 polymer ?
#
loop_
_entity_poly.entity_id
_entity_poly.type
_entity_poly.pdbx_seq_one_letter_code
_entity_poly.pdbx_strand_id
1 'polypeptide(L)'
;MDASTKSSIIVAAMTAAGPVGDDAEMWEALVLRNVRNITATLSDTDSNFGRAVDEIEGASKYVAVISLVKKEQKSTRGLVYLQPVPRIEGGVTPAPAYTFEQVLAIHEQQTAQRAAGKKPDDLPDGLEVIRTDRTDTGKDGLLMAKELTSLVGHRILVHKVMETSAKNEKIKVRVIKHAKDLGRYESYALPAPAAAPVAA
;
A
#
# COMPACT_ATOMS: atom_id res chain seq x y z
N MET A 1 8.73 0.62 30.35
CA MET A 1 9.77 0.84 29.33
C MET A 1 11.12 0.45 29.91
N ASP A 2 11.75 -0.56 29.32
CA ASP A 2 13.06 -1.07 29.74
C ASP A 2 14.22 -0.16 29.27
N ALA A 3 15.44 -0.48 29.71
CA ALA A 3 16.63 0.31 29.41
C ALA A 3 17.01 0.33 27.91
N SER A 4 16.77 -0.78 27.19
CA SER A 4 17.05 -0.86 25.75
C SER A 4 16.14 0.09 24.98
N THR A 5 14.84 0.08 25.30
CA THR A 5 13.87 0.99 24.65
C THR A 5 14.21 2.46 24.89
N LYS A 6 14.62 2.82 26.12
CA LYS A 6 15.07 4.20 26.43
C LYS A 6 16.28 4.62 25.58
N SER A 7 17.29 3.75 25.45
CA SER A 7 18.47 4.02 24.63
C SER A 7 18.12 4.20 23.16
N SER A 8 17.22 3.37 22.60
CA SER A 8 16.76 3.50 21.22
C SER A 8 16.03 4.82 20.96
N ILE A 9 15.21 5.30 21.90
CA ILE A 9 14.54 6.60 21.80
C ILE A 9 15.56 7.74 21.78
N ILE A 10 16.57 7.70 22.65
CA ILE A 10 17.62 8.73 22.71
C ILE A 10 18.40 8.76 21.39
N VAL A 11 18.83 7.61 20.87
CA VAL A 11 19.57 7.52 19.61
C VAL A 11 18.74 8.03 18.43
N ALA A 12 17.46 7.67 18.35
CA ALA A 12 16.55 8.17 17.32
C ALA A 12 16.37 9.69 17.40
N ALA A 13 16.24 10.23 18.62
CA ALA A 13 16.10 11.66 18.86
C ALA A 13 17.35 12.45 18.45
N MET A 14 18.54 11.93 18.77
CA MET A 14 19.82 12.51 18.35
C MET A 14 19.98 12.47 16.83
N THR A 15 19.63 11.34 16.20
CA THR A 15 19.69 11.19 14.74
C THR A 15 18.76 12.19 14.03
N ALA A 16 17.55 12.38 14.57
CA ALA A 16 16.58 13.33 14.03
C ALA A 16 16.97 14.80 14.26
N ALA A 17 17.72 15.12 15.33
CA ALA A 17 18.24 16.46 15.58
C ALA A 17 19.40 16.82 14.62
N GLY A 18 20.10 15.81 14.08
CA GLY A 18 21.27 16.01 13.25
C GLY A 18 22.56 16.19 14.07
N PRO A 19 23.70 16.47 13.41
CA PRO A 19 24.97 16.69 14.09
C PRO A 19 24.93 17.93 15.00
N VAL A 20 25.76 17.95 16.05
CA VAL A 20 25.95 19.12 16.91
C VAL A 20 26.60 20.23 16.07
N GLY A 21 25.89 21.35 15.91
CA GLY A 21 26.41 22.54 15.23
C GLY A 21 27.13 23.48 16.20
N ASP A 22 27.17 24.77 15.86
CA ASP A 22 27.86 25.79 16.66
C ASP A 22 27.13 26.15 17.97
N ASP A 23 25.86 25.79 18.10
CA ASP A 23 25.02 26.03 19.27
C ASP A 23 24.59 24.70 19.91
N ALA A 24 25.36 24.29 20.92
CA ALA A 24 25.12 23.04 21.65
C ALA A 24 23.83 23.08 22.48
N GLU A 25 23.44 24.24 23.01
CA GLU A 25 22.23 24.40 23.83
C GLU A 25 20.98 24.24 22.96
N MET A 26 20.98 24.84 21.76
CA MET A 26 19.92 24.64 20.78
C MET A 26 19.84 23.18 20.33
N TRP A 27 20.98 22.52 20.08
CA TRP A 27 21.00 21.10 19.73
C TRP A 27 20.40 20.23 20.85
N GLU A 28 20.79 20.46 22.11
CA GLU A 28 20.25 19.73 23.26
C GLU A 28 18.74 19.94 23.39
N ALA A 29 18.26 21.18 23.22
CA ALA A 29 16.82 21.48 23.24
C ALA A 29 16.05 20.73 22.15
N LEU A 30 16.63 20.58 20.94
CA LEU A 30 16.05 19.78 19.85
C LEU A 30 16.02 18.29 20.20
N VAL A 31 17.10 17.73 20.76
CA VAL A 31 17.13 16.33 21.20
C VAL A 31 16.09 16.08 22.28
N LEU A 32 16.01 16.91 23.31
CA LEU A 32 15.02 16.79 24.38
C LEU A 32 13.58 16.87 23.84
N ARG A 33 13.30 17.78 22.90
CA ARG A 33 12.01 17.86 22.22
C ARG A 33 11.69 16.56 21.48
N ASN A 34 12.64 16.02 20.73
CA ASN A 34 12.45 14.78 19.97
C ASN A 34 12.24 13.57 20.90
N VAL A 35 13.01 13.46 22.00
CA VAL A 35 12.82 12.41 23.01
C VAL A 35 11.39 12.45 23.56
N ARG A 36 10.90 13.63 23.93
CA ARG A 36 9.52 13.80 24.45
C ARG A 36 8.47 13.37 23.41
N ASN A 37 8.63 13.80 22.15
CA ASN A 37 7.71 13.46 21.07
C ASN A 37 7.67 11.96 20.78
N ILE A 38 8.84 11.32 20.64
CA ILE A 38 8.93 9.87 20.39
C ILE A 38 8.36 9.09 21.58
N THR A 39 8.71 9.48 22.81
CA THR A 39 8.21 8.82 24.03
C THR A 39 6.69 8.90 24.12
N ALA A 40 6.10 10.09 23.89
CA ALA A 40 4.66 10.28 23.89
C ALA A 40 3.99 9.42 22.81
N THR A 41 4.56 9.38 21.60
CA THR A 41 4.03 8.59 20.48
C THR A 41 4.07 7.08 20.77
N LEU A 42 5.16 6.57 21.35
CA LEU A 42 5.32 5.15 21.66
C LEU A 42 4.55 4.70 22.90
N SER A 43 4.24 5.64 23.81
CA SER A 43 3.45 5.34 25.01
C SER A 43 1.94 5.40 24.73
N ASP A 44 1.53 5.99 23.61
CA ASP A 44 0.17 5.96 23.11
C ASP A 44 -0.10 4.62 22.41
N THR A 45 -0.79 3.73 23.11
CA THR A 45 -1.19 2.41 22.59
C THR A 45 -2.19 2.49 21.45
N ASP A 46 -2.88 3.63 21.30
CA ASP A 46 -3.81 3.88 20.19
C ASP A 46 -3.15 4.67 19.05
N SER A 47 -1.83 4.88 19.11
CA SER A 47 -1.11 5.59 18.06
C SER A 47 -1.24 4.88 16.71
N ASN A 48 -1.42 5.69 15.66
CA ASN A 48 -1.51 5.17 14.29
C ASN A 48 -0.25 4.38 13.88
N PHE A 49 0.91 4.70 14.47
CA PHE A 49 2.18 4.01 14.19
C PHE A 49 2.23 2.61 14.81
N GLY A 50 1.81 2.45 16.07
CA GLY A 50 1.71 1.14 16.71
C GLY A 50 0.75 0.22 15.94
N ARG A 51 -0.45 0.73 15.63
CA ARG A 51 -1.43 -0.01 14.81
C ARG A 51 -0.88 -0.39 13.44
N ALA A 52 -0.12 0.49 12.78
CA ALA A 52 0.48 0.17 11.49
C ALA A 52 1.50 -0.98 11.60
N VAL A 53 2.31 -1.03 12.67
CA VAL A 53 3.22 -2.15 12.90
C VAL A 53 2.44 -3.45 13.09
N ASP A 54 1.44 -3.44 13.98
CA ASP A 54 0.62 -4.63 14.27
C ASP A 54 -0.12 -5.14 13.02
N GLU A 55 -0.66 -4.22 12.20
CA GLU A 55 -1.32 -4.55 10.94
C GLU A 55 -0.36 -5.25 9.95
N ILE A 56 0.91 -4.85 9.92
CA ILE A 56 1.93 -5.42 9.04
C ILE A 56 2.46 -6.77 9.55
N GLU A 57 2.62 -6.91 10.86
CA GLU A 57 2.99 -8.18 11.48
C GLU A 57 1.91 -9.24 11.29
N GLY A 58 0.64 -8.87 11.47
CA GLY A 58 -0.52 -9.73 11.27
C GLY A 58 -0.92 -9.96 9.81
N ALA A 59 -0.32 -9.23 8.85
CA ALA A 59 -0.70 -9.31 7.45
C ALA A 59 -0.29 -10.64 6.79
N SER A 60 -1.15 -11.13 5.90
CA SER A 60 -0.78 -12.17 4.94
C SER A 60 0.16 -11.59 3.88
N LYS A 61 1.24 -12.32 3.55
CA LYS A 61 2.31 -11.86 2.66
C LYS A 61 2.43 -12.74 1.43
N TYR A 62 2.47 -12.13 0.25
CA TYR A 62 2.70 -12.84 -1.00
C TYR A 62 3.22 -11.89 -2.08
N VAL A 63 3.81 -12.47 -3.13
CA VAL A 63 4.33 -11.71 -4.27
C VAL A 63 3.29 -11.68 -5.37
N ALA A 64 3.09 -10.52 -5.99
CA ALA A 64 2.16 -10.35 -7.10
C ALA A 64 2.67 -9.30 -8.10
N VAL A 65 2.12 -9.31 -9.31
CA VAL A 65 2.29 -8.24 -10.29
C VAL A 65 1.08 -7.31 -10.23
N ILE A 66 1.30 -6.00 -10.09
CA ILE A 66 0.23 -5.02 -10.20
C ILE A 66 -0.17 -4.90 -11.67
N SER A 67 -1.40 -5.28 -11.99
CA SER A 67 -1.90 -5.23 -13.37
C SER A 67 -2.64 -3.94 -13.66
N LEU A 68 -3.40 -3.43 -12.69
CA LEU A 68 -4.19 -2.22 -12.86
C LEU A 68 -4.57 -1.62 -11.50
N VAL A 69 -4.62 -0.29 -11.43
CA VAL A 69 -5.23 0.42 -10.29
C VAL A 69 -6.32 1.36 -10.80
N LYS A 70 -7.51 1.27 -10.20
CA LYS A 70 -8.68 2.13 -10.53
C LYS A 70 -9.37 2.59 -9.27
N LYS A 71 -9.96 3.78 -9.27
CA LYS A 71 -10.79 4.24 -8.14
C LYS A 71 -12.10 3.44 -8.09
N GLU A 72 -12.52 3.00 -6.91
CA GLU A 72 -13.82 2.35 -6.73
C GLU A 72 -14.95 3.39 -6.90
N GLN A 73 -16.06 3.03 -7.57
CA GLN A 73 -17.12 4.00 -7.87
C GLN A 73 -17.87 4.53 -6.63
N LYS A 74 -18.14 3.66 -5.67
CA LYS A 74 -18.96 3.97 -4.47
C LYS A 74 -18.12 4.12 -3.20
N SER A 75 -16.80 4.09 -3.32
CA SER A 75 -15.86 4.05 -2.22
C SER A 75 -14.67 4.93 -2.55
N THR A 76 -14.06 5.50 -1.53
CA THR A 76 -12.84 6.31 -1.64
C THR A 76 -11.58 5.44 -1.72
N ARG A 77 -11.73 4.12 -1.86
CA ARG A 77 -10.59 3.20 -2.01
C ARG A 77 -10.20 3.04 -3.49
N GLY A 78 -8.93 2.76 -3.73
CA GLY A 78 -8.47 2.20 -4.98
C GLY A 78 -8.74 0.69 -5.03
N LEU A 79 -9.13 0.18 -6.18
CA LEU A 79 -9.14 -1.23 -6.56
C LEU A 79 -7.82 -1.54 -7.26
N VAL A 80 -7.10 -2.51 -6.71
CA VAL A 80 -5.79 -2.96 -7.18
C VAL A 80 -5.97 -4.37 -7.71
N TYR A 81 -5.77 -4.54 -9.01
CA TYR A 81 -5.79 -5.82 -9.69
C TYR A 81 -4.39 -6.40 -9.64
N LEU A 82 -4.27 -7.59 -9.06
CA LEU A 82 -3.02 -8.28 -8.76
C LEU A 82 -3.05 -9.65 -9.42
N GLN A 83 -1.91 -10.06 -9.97
CA GLN A 83 -1.68 -11.43 -10.41
C GLN A 83 -0.71 -12.08 -9.43
N PRO A 84 -1.18 -12.95 -8.50
CA PRO A 84 -0.30 -13.65 -7.57
C PRO A 84 0.71 -14.49 -8.33
N VAL A 85 1.98 -14.34 -7.96
CA VAL A 85 3.07 -15.06 -8.60
C VAL A 85 3.41 -16.27 -7.71
N PRO A 86 3.19 -17.51 -8.18
CA PRO A 86 3.57 -18.69 -7.42
C PRO A 86 5.10 -18.73 -7.27
N ARG A 87 5.57 -19.19 -6.11
CA ARG A 87 6.99 -19.45 -5.91
C ARG A 87 7.36 -20.71 -6.69
N ILE A 88 8.05 -20.55 -7.81
CA ILE A 88 8.56 -21.68 -8.61
C ILE A 88 9.97 -22.06 -8.10
N GLU A 89 10.20 -23.35 -7.88
CA GLU A 89 11.54 -23.89 -7.62
C GLU A 89 12.42 -23.66 -8.87
N GLY A 90 13.55 -22.97 -8.69
CA GLY A 90 14.45 -22.61 -9.81
C GLY A 90 14.48 -21.14 -10.21
N GLY A 91 13.68 -20.28 -9.55
CA GLY A 91 13.86 -18.82 -9.60
C GLY A 91 13.36 -18.10 -10.86
N VAL A 92 12.82 -18.83 -11.84
CA VAL A 92 12.16 -18.22 -13.01
C VAL A 92 10.80 -17.69 -12.58
N THR A 93 10.58 -16.39 -12.79
CA THR A 93 9.28 -15.78 -12.50
C THR A 93 8.35 -16.02 -13.70
N PRO A 94 7.21 -16.70 -13.52
CA PRO A 94 6.32 -17.06 -14.63
C PRO A 94 5.69 -15.80 -15.22
N ALA A 95 5.61 -15.72 -16.55
CA ALA A 95 4.97 -14.60 -17.22
C ALA A 95 3.54 -14.37 -16.68
N PRO A 96 3.12 -13.11 -16.48
CA PRO A 96 1.77 -12.79 -16.04
C PRO A 96 0.76 -13.35 -17.04
N ALA A 97 -0.27 -14.01 -16.51
CA ALA A 97 -1.30 -14.68 -17.29
C ALA A 97 -2.16 -13.69 -18.09
N TYR A 98 -2.32 -12.47 -17.58
CA TYR A 98 -3.15 -11.43 -18.18
C TYR A 98 -2.34 -10.19 -18.54
N THR A 99 -2.61 -9.61 -19.71
CA THR A 99 -2.07 -8.32 -20.11
C THR A 99 -2.82 -7.16 -19.46
N PHE A 100 -2.25 -5.95 -19.53
CA PHE A 100 -2.92 -4.74 -19.04
C PHE A 100 -4.29 -4.53 -19.71
N GLU A 101 -4.36 -4.69 -21.03
CA GLU A 101 -5.57 -4.49 -21.82
C GLU A 101 -6.68 -5.48 -21.44
N GLN A 102 -6.32 -6.75 -21.21
CA GLN A 102 -7.27 -7.77 -20.75
C GLN A 102 -7.84 -7.41 -19.37
N VAL A 103 -6.99 -6.99 -18.43
CA VAL A 103 -7.45 -6.61 -17.08
C VAL A 103 -8.30 -5.33 -17.12
N LEU A 104 -7.97 -4.38 -18.00
CA LEU A 104 -8.77 -3.18 -18.22
C LEU A 104 -10.17 -3.53 -18.77
N ALA A 105 -10.25 -4.39 -19.78
CA ALA A 105 -11.52 -4.84 -20.36
C ALA A 105 -12.40 -5.55 -19.31
N ILE A 106 -11.80 -6.39 -18.46
CA ILE A 106 -12.50 -7.03 -17.33
C ILE A 106 -13.07 -5.97 -16.37
N HIS A 107 -12.27 -4.97 -16.01
CA HIS A 107 -12.73 -3.88 -15.14
C HIS A 107 -13.89 -3.10 -15.76
N GLU A 108 -13.80 -2.77 -17.04
CA GLU A 108 -14.84 -2.03 -17.77
C GLU A 108 -16.14 -2.83 -17.88
N GLN A 109 -16.06 -4.13 -18.19
CA GLN A 109 -17.21 -5.04 -18.20
C GLN A 109 -17.89 -5.10 -16.82
N GLN A 110 -17.12 -5.32 -15.75
CA GLN A 110 -17.66 -5.35 -14.39
C GLN A 110 -18.28 -4.01 -14.01
N THR A 111 -17.69 -2.90 -14.45
CA THR A 111 -18.20 -1.56 -14.21
C THR A 111 -19.53 -1.32 -14.93
N ALA A 112 -19.63 -1.72 -16.19
CA ALA A 112 -20.86 -1.65 -16.98
C ALA A 112 -21.97 -2.53 -16.37
N GLN A 113 -21.64 -3.73 -15.89
CA GLN A 113 -22.58 -4.61 -15.20
C GLN A 113 -23.15 -3.96 -13.93
N ARG A 114 -22.29 -3.33 -13.10
CA ARG A 114 -22.73 -2.60 -11.91
C ARG A 114 -23.63 -1.42 -12.26
N ALA A 115 -23.27 -0.67 -13.31
CA ALA A 115 -24.07 0.44 -13.79
C ALA A 115 -25.46 -0.03 -14.27
N ALA A 116 -25.54 -1.21 -14.88
CA ALA A 116 -26.78 -1.88 -15.27
C ALA A 116 -27.51 -2.57 -14.10
N GLY A 117 -27.05 -2.41 -12.85
CA GLY A 117 -27.67 -3.03 -11.67
C GLY A 117 -27.45 -4.55 -11.55
N LYS A 118 -26.58 -5.14 -12.38
CA LYS A 118 -26.26 -6.57 -12.35
C LYS A 118 -25.13 -6.86 -11.37
N LYS A 119 -25.15 -8.07 -10.79
CA LYS A 119 -23.97 -8.60 -10.07
C LYS A 119 -22.84 -8.76 -11.10
N PRO A 120 -21.63 -8.24 -10.81
CA PRO A 120 -20.48 -8.45 -11.69
C PRO A 120 -20.11 -9.91 -11.80
N ASP A 121 -19.58 -10.30 -12.95
CA ASP A 121 -18.95 -11.61 -13.12
C ASP A 121 -17.77 -11.76 -12.15
N ASP A 122 -17.53 -12.99 -11.72
CA ASP A 122 -16.37 -13.31 -10.90
C ASP A 122 -15.07 -13.06 -11.70
N LEU A 123 -13.98 -12.74 -10.98
CA LEU A 123 -12.69 -12.55 -11.63
C LEU A 123 -12.17 -13.89 -12.16
N PRO A 124 -11.49 -13.90 -13.30
CA PRO A 124 -10.92 -15.13 -13.83
C PRO A 124 -9.78 -15.64 -12.93
N ASP A 125 -9.51 -16.93 -13.01
CA ASP A 125 -8.49 -17.59 -12.17
C ASP A 125 -7.11 -16.95 -12.35
N GLY A 126 -6.39 -16.76 -11.24
CA GLY A 126 -5.10 -16.09 -11.22
C GLY A 126 -5.15 -14.56 -11.20
N LEU A 127 -6.34 -13.95 -11.21
CA LEU A 127 -6.52 -12.51 -11.01
C LEU A 127 -7.23 -12.22 -9.69
N GLU A 128 -6.63 -11.39 -8.84
CA GLU A 128 -7.18 -10.96 -7.57
C GLU A 128 -7.46 -9.45 -7.59
N VAL A 129 -8.58 -9.02 -6.98
CA VAL A 129 -8.80 -7.61 -6.65
C VAL A 129 -8.72 -7.38 -5.14
N ILE A 130 -7.88 -6.44 -4.75
CA ILE A 130 -7.71 -5.97 -3.37
C ILE A 130 -7.91 -4.47 -3.34
N ARG A 131 -8.37 -3.93 -2.20
CA ARG A 131 -8.53 -2.49 -2.02
C ARG A 131 -7.29 -1.86 -1.39
N THR A 132 -7.05 -0.59 -1.68
CA THR A 132 -6.19 0.24 -0.83
C THR A 132 -6.93 0.62 0.45
N ASP A 133 -6.23 1.25 1.39
CA ASP A 133 -6.93 2.00 2.42
C ASP A 133 -7.73 3.17 1.81
N ARG A 134 -8.65 3.74 2.60
CA ARG A 134 -9.50 4.85 2.19
C ARG A 134 -8.66 6.09 1.92
N THR A 135 -8.95 6.79 0.82
CA THR A 135 -8.21 8.01 0.46
C THR A 135 -8.78 9.28 1.07
N ASP A 136 -9.85 9.20 1.87
CA ASP A 136 -10.56 10.34 2.47
C ASP A 136 -10.41 10.46 4.00
N THR A 137 -9.87 9.44 4.68
CA THR A 137 -9.65 9.44 6.13
C THR A 137 -8.30 10.05 6.53
N GLY A 138 -7.41 10.29 5.57
CA GLY A 138 -6.08 10.85 5.79
C GLY A 138 -5.23 10.83 4.51
N LYS A 139 -3.98 11.31 4.60
CA LYS A 139 -3.05 11.33 3.45
C LYS A 139 -2.45 9.95 3.15
N ASP A 140 -2.39 9.06 4.13
CA ASP A 140 -1.71 7.76 4.02
C ASP A 140 -2.32 6.86 2.92
N GLY A 141 -3.64 6.62 2.96
CA GLY A 141 -4.33 5.85 1.93
C GLY A 141 -4.25 6.48 0.53
N LEU A 142 -4.20 7.82 0.44
CA LEU A 142 -3.97 8.53 -0.82
C LEU A 142 -2.54 8.33 -1.34
N LEU A 143 -1.54 8.38 -0.47
CA LEU A 143 -0.14 8.14 -0.82
C LEU A 143 0.06 6.71 -1.32
N MET A 144 -0.48 5.72 -0.61
CA MET A 144 -0.46 4.32 -1.04
C MET A 144 -1.14 4.12 -2.39
N ALA A 145 -2.31 4.72 -2.61
CA ALA A 145 -3.00 4.62 -3.90
C ALA A 145 -2.17 5.20 -5.06
N LYS A 146 -1.50 6.34 -4.83
CA LYS A 146 -0.59 6.96 -5.81
C LYS A 146 0.63 6.08 -6.08
N GLU A 147 1.26 5.57 -5.02
CA GLU A 147 2.40 4.67 -5.11
C GLU A 147 2.05 3.42 -5.93
N LEU A 148 0.97 2.72 -5.56
CA LEU A 148 0.52 1.52 -6.29
C LEU A 148 0.14 1.81 -7.75
N THR A 149 -0.40 2.99 -8.03
CA THR A 149 -0.68 3.42 -9.41
C THR A 149 0.62 3.59 -10.22
N SER A 150 1.69 4.11 -9.59
CA SER A 150 3.00 4.23 -10.25
C SER A 150 3.71 2.88 -10.45
N LEU A 151 3.31 1.86 -9.70
CA LEU A 151 3.89 0.51 -9.71
C LEU A 151 3.13 -0.47 -10.61
N VAL A 152 2.22 -0.01 -11.47
CA VAL A 152 1.57 -0.89 -12.45
C VAL A 152 2.66 -1.51 -13.36
N GLY A 153 2.60 -2.83 -13.54
CA GLY A 153 3.62 -3.63 -14.21
C GLY A 153 4.83 -3.98 -13.35
N HIS A 154 4.89 -3.58 -12.08
CA HIS A 154 5.92 -4.00 -11.15
C HIS A 154 5.51 -5.27 -10.40
N ARG A 155 6.53 -6.03 -10.00
CA ARG A 155 6.42 -7.11 -9.03
C ARG A 155 6.51 -6.49 -7.64
N ILE A 156 5.57 -6.82 -6.77
CA ILE A 156 5.53 -6.29 -5.41
C ILE A 156 5.37 -7.40 -4.37
N LEU A 157 5.90 -7.19 -3.18
CA LEU A 157 5.53 -7.94 -1.98
C LEU A 157 4.33 -7.24 -1.34
N VAL A 158 3.18 -7.92 -1.33
CA VAL A 158 1.91 -7.42 -0.79
C VAL A 158 1.78 -7.81 0.67
N HIS A 159 1.43 -6.86 1.53
CA HIS A 159 0.94 -7.10 2.89
C HIS A 159 -0.57 -6.88 2.91
N LYS A 160 -1.32 -7.97 3.02
CA LYS A 160 -2.78 -8.02 2.93
C LYS A 160 -3.40 -8.28 4.30
N VAL A 161 -4.40 -7.47 4.64
CA VAL A 161 -5.25 -7.66 5.83
C VAL A 161 -6.71 -7.84 5.39
N MET A 162 -7.45 -8.68 6.13
CA MET A 162 -8.89 -8.81 6.00
C MET A 162 -9.56 -7.84 6.96
N GLU A 163 -10.10 -6.73 6.45
CA GLU A 163 -10.88 -5.80 7.27
C GLU A 163 -12.35 -6.20 7.27
N THR A 164 -12.98 -6.02 8.41
CA THR A 164 -14.42 -6.16 8.56
C THR A 164 -15.10 -4.81 8.28
N SER A 165 -16.17 -4.80 7.50
CA SER A 165 -16.92 -3.57 7.22
C SER A 165 -17.58 -3.04 8.49
N ALA A 166 -17.35 -1.76 8.79
CA ALA A 166 -17.98 -1.08 9.92
C ALA A 166 -19.52 -1.10 9.90
N LYS A 167 -20.13 -1.27 8.72
CA LYS A 167 -21.60 -1.35 8.58
C LYS A 167 -22.16 -2.75 8.73
N ASN A 168 -21.34 -3.78 8.53
CA ASN A 168 -21.78 -5.18 8.56
C ASN A 168 -20.58 -6.10 8.78
N GLU A 169 -20.54 -6.74 9.94
CA GLU A 169 -19.43 -7.60 10.35
C GLU A 169 -19.23 -8.85 9.48
N LYS A 170 -20.26 -9.24 8.73
CA LYS A 170 -20.19 -10.36 7.78
C LYS A 170 -19.49 -9.98 6.48
N ILE A 171 -19.38 -8.69 6.18
CA ILE A 171 -18.71 -8.22 4.97
C ILE A 171 -17.23 -8.03 5.31
N LYS A 172 -16.40 -8.95 4.80
CA LYS A 172 -14.95 -8.84 4.88
C LYS A 172 -14.40 -8.31 3.57
N VAL A 173 -13.48 -7.36 3.64
CA VAL A 173 -12.80 -6.76 2.49
C VAL A 173 -11.30 -6.94 2.63
N ARG A 174 -10.65 -7.31 1.54
CA ARG A 174 -9.19 -7.39 1.45
C ARG A 174 -8.63 -5.99 1.29
N VAL A 175 -7.65 -5.62 2.11
CA VAL A 175 -6.97 -4.32 2.06
C VAL A 175 -5.46 -4.52 2.03
N ILE A 176 -4.79 -3.79 1.13
CA ILE A 176 -3.33 -3.66 1.13
C ILE A 176 -2.96 -2.66 2.22
N LYS A 177 -2.13 -3.10 3.17
CA LYS A 177 -1.57 -2.24 4.23
C LYS A 177 -0.15 -1.79 3.96
N HIS A 178 0.56 -2.52 3.12
CA HIS A 178 1.86 -2.11 2.58
C HIS A 178 2.16 -2.89 1.30
N ALA A 179 2.93 -2.27 0.41
CA ALA A 179 3.52 -2.93 -0.73
C ALA A 179 4.99 -2.53 -0.80
N LYS A 180 5.86 -3.50 -1.04
CA LYS A 180 7.27 -3.25 -1.34
C LYS A 180 7.53 -3.56 -2.80
N ASP A 181 8.06 -2.59 -3.53
CA ASP A 181 8.51 -2.80 -4.91
C ASP A 181 9.69 -3.79 -4.97
N LEU A 182 9.56 -4.79 -5.84
CA LEU A 182 10.57 -5.81 -6.13
C LEU A 182 11.10 -5.70 -7.57
N GLY A 183 10.81 -4.58 -8.23
CA GLY A 183 11.26 -4.24 -9.56
C GLY A 183 10.19 -4.42 -10.63
N ARG A 184 10.46 -3.82 -11.79
CA ARG A 184 9.60 -3.93 -12.97
C ARG A 184 9.55 -5.37 -13.47
N TYR A 185 8.35 -5.81 -13.86
CA TYR A 185 8.17 -7.07 -14.56
C TYR A 185 8.43 -6.82 -16.06
N GLU A 186 9.61 -7.19 -16.55
CA GLU A 186 10.06 -6.80 -17.91
C GLU A 186 9.10 -7.22 -19.02
N SER A 187 8.46 -8.37 -18.89
CA SER A 187 7.49 -8.86 -19.88
C SER A 187 6.09 -8.24 -19.76
N TYR A 188 5.84 -7.40 -18.75
CA TYR A 188 4.56 -6.70 -18.61
C TYR A 188 4.57 -5.39 -19.41
N ALA A 189 4.03 -5.46 -20.63
CA ALA A 189 3.87 -4.30 -21.48
C ALA A 189 2.70 -3.43 -20.99
N LEU A 190 2.99 -2.16 -20.74
CA LEU A 190 1.98 -1.12 -20.58
C LEU A 190 1.77 -0.43 -21.92
N PRO A 191 0.53 -0.02 -22.26
CA PRO A 191 0.33 0.85 -23.40
C PRO A 191 1.17 2.11 -23.21
N ALA A 192 1.72 2.63 -24.30
CA ALA A 192 2.39 3.92 -24.27
C ALA A 192 1.43 4.94 -23.63
N PRO A 193 1.90 5.78 -22.69
CA PRO A 193 1.05 6.81 -22.12
C PRO A 193 0.46 7.61 -23.29
N ALA A 194 -0.87 7.73 -23.34
CA ALA A 194 -1.52 8.57 -24.34
C ALA A 194 -0.84 9.94 -24.28
N ALA A 195 -0.34 10.41 -25.41
CA ALA A 195 0.33 11.71 -25.49
C ALA A 195 -0.56 12.73 -24.77
N ALA A 196 -0.02 13.37 -23.73
CA ALA A 196 -0.78 14.35 -22.98
C ALA A 196 -1.35 15.37 -23.98
N PRO A 197 -2.64 15.74 -23.89
CA PRO A 197 -3.19 16.77 -24.76
C PRO A 197 -2.29 17.99 -24.61
N VAL A 198 -1.66 18.39 -25.71
CA VAL A 198 -0.88 19.62 -25.77
C VAL A 198 -1.85 20.73 -25.41
N ALA A 199 -1.66 21.34 -24.24
CA ALA A 199 -2.49 22.45 -23.81
C ALA A 199 -2.37 23.55 -24.89
N ALA A 200 -3.50 23.85 -25.54
CA ALA A 200 -3.63 24.93 -26.51
C ALA A 200 -3.86 26.27 -25.79
#